data_AF-A0A377M2G9-F1
#
_entry.id   AF-A0A377M2G9-F1
#
_cell.length_a   1.000
_cell.length_b   1.000
_cell.length_c   1.000
_cell.angle_alpha   90.00
_cell.angle_beta   90.00
_cell.angle_gamma   90.00
#
_symmetry.space_group_name_H-M   'P 1'
#
loop_
_entity.id
_entity.type
_entity.pdbx_description
1 polymer ?
#
loop_
_entity_poly.entity_id
_entity_poly.type
_entity_poly.pdbx_seq_one_letter_code
_entity_poly.pdbx_strand_id
1 'polypeptide(L)'
;MVPKHKQASAVATMFMGLTIANIGGVPAATWLGEVIGWRMSFLATAVLGVVAMVALFFSLPKGSAGERPEVRKELSVLMRPQVLSALLTTVLGAGAMFTLYTYISPVLHDITHATPIFITAMLVLIGVGFSIGNYLGGKFADRSVSGTLKGFLTLLIVIMIAIPWLARNEYGAAIAMVVWGAATFAVVPPLQMRVMRVAHEAPGLSSSVNIGAFNLGNALGAAAGGTVISGGLGYSFVPVMGAIIAALGLLLVMMSGRKQPEAACAAE
;
A
#
# COMPACT_ATOMS: atom_id res chain seq x y z
N MET A 1 -27.20 4.90 -3.01
CA MET A 1 -27.16 4.82 -1.55
C MET A 1 -27.33 3.35 -1.14
N VAL A 2 -26.38 2.76 -0.43
CA VAL A 2 -26.47 1.36 0.00
C VAL A 2 -27.22 1.29 1.34
N PRO A 3 -28.23 0.40 1.50
CA PRO A 3 -28.91 0.19 2.78
C PRO A 3 -27.90 -0.11 3.90
N LYS A 4 -28.10 0.40 5.12
CA LYS A 4 -27.16 0.24 6.24
C LYS A 4 -26.70 -1.21 6.45
N HIS A 5 -27.61 -2.18 6.34
CA HIS A 5 -27.33 -3.61 6.48
C HIS A 5 -26.54 -4.25 5.31
N LYS A 6 -26.35 -3.54 4.19
CA LYS A 6 -25.56 -3.98 3.02
C LYS A 6 -24.26 -3.21 2.82
N GLN A 7 -23.95 -2.25 3.68
CA GLN A 7 -22.74 -1.45 3.56
C GLN A 7 -21.47 -2.31 3.62
N ALA A 8 -21.44 -3.29 4.53
CA ALA A 8 -20.34 -4.25 4.62
C ALA A 8 -20.16 -5.07 3.31
N SER A 9 -21.25 -5.56 2.71
CA SER A 9 -21.19 -6.28 1.44
C SER A 9 -20.72 -5.39 0.28
N ALA A 10 -21.18 -4.14 0.22
CA ALA A 10 -20.75 -3.20 -0.81
C ALA A 10 -19.25 -2.88 -0.70
N VAL A 11 -18.74 -2.70 0.52
CA VAL A 11 -17.31 -2.53 0.79
C VAL A 11 -16.53 -3.79 0.42
N ALA A 12 -17.04 -4.97 0.75
CA ALA A 12 -16.42 -6.25 0.37
C ALA A 12 -16.34 -6.44 -1.16
N THR A 13 -17.39 -6.07 -1.91
CA THR A 13 -17.38 -6.09 -3.38
C THR A 13 -16.33 -5.13 -3.95
N MET A 14 -16.17 -3.94 -3.36
CA MET A 14 -15.12 -3.00 -3.77
C MET A 14 -13.70 -3.59 -3.57
N PHE A 15 -13.45 -4.23 -2.43
CA PHE A 15 -12.18 -4.91 -2.18
C PHE A 15 -11.96 -6.13 -3.06
N MET A 16 -13.02 -6.85 -3.44
CA MET A 16 -12.92 -7.96 -4.39
C MET A 16 -12.45 -7.47 -5.77
N GLY A 17 -12.87 -6.29 -6.20
CA GLY A 17 -12.35 -5.63 -7.39
C GLY A 17 -10.83 -5.37 -7.31
N LEU A 18 -10.34 -4.90 -6.16
CA LEU A 18 -8.90 -4.72 -5.91
C LEU A 18 -8.12 -6.05 -5.97
N THR A 19 -8.67 -7.12 -5.38
CA THR A 19 -8.08 -8.46 -5.44
C THR A 19 -7.97 -8.97 -6.88
N ILE A 20 -9.05 -8.85 -7.67
CA ILE A 20 -9.06 -9.27 -9.08
C ILE A 20 -8.05 -8.43 -9.89
N ALA A 21 -7.98 -7.12 -9.65
CA ALA A 21 -7.03 -6.23 -10.31
C ALA A 21 -5.58 -6.60 -9.97
N ASN A 22 -5.27 -6.93 -8.72
CA ASN A 22 -3.92 -7.29 -8.31
C ASN A 22 -3.49 -8.67 -8.84
N ILE A 23 -4.37 -9.67 -8.81
CA ILE A 23 -4.04 -11.05 -9.22
C ILE A 23 -4.04 -11.19 -10.74
N GLY A 24 -5.02 -10.61 -11.43
CA GLY A 24 -5.19 -10.75 -12.88
C GLY A 24 -4.79 -9.50 -13.66
N GLY A 25 -5.22 -8.33 -13.19
CA GLY A 25 -5.04 -7.06 -13.91
C GLY A 25 -3.57 -6.65 -14.07
N VAL A 26 -2.77 -6.71 -13.01
CA VAL A 26 -1.34 -6.32 -13.05
C VAL A 26 -0.55 -7.25 -13.97
N PRO A 27 -0.59 -8.59 -13.85
CA PRO A 27 0.10 -9.47 -14.79
C PRO A 27 -0.38 -9.32 -16.23
N ALA A 28 -1.69 -9.15 -16.46
CA ALA A 28 -2.21 -8.92 -17.80
C ALA A 28 -1.69 -7.61 -18.40
N ALA A 29 -1.62 -6.54 -17.62
CA ALA A 29 -1.08 -5.25 -18.06
C ALA A 29 0.42 -5.31 -18.39
N THR A 30 1.19 -6.05 -17.57
CA THR A 30 2.62 -6.32 -17.83
C THR A 30 2.80 -7.14 -19.11
N TRP A 31 2.05 -8.23 -19.28
CA TRP A 31 2.09 -9.08 -20.48
C TRP A 31 1.70 -8.30 -21.75
N LEU A 32 0.63 -7.50 -21.69
CA LEU A 32 0.27 -6.57 -22.77
C LEU A 32 1.43 -5.60 -23.06
N GLY A 33 2.14 -5.14 -22.03
CA GLY A 33 3.26 -4.22 -22.18
C GLY A 33 4.45 -4.84 -22.90
N GLU A 34 4.68 -6.13 -22.68
CA GLU A 34 5.72 -6.92 -23.35
C GLU A 34 5.34 -7.27 -24.80
N VAL A 35 4.09 -7.69 -25.05
CA VAL A 35 3.66 -8.19 -26.37
C VAL A 35 3.33 -7.07 -27.36
N ILE A 36 2.60 -6.04 -26.90
CA ILE A 36 2.09 -4.97 -27.78
C ILE A 36 2.60 -3.57 -27.38
N GLY A 37 3.54 -3.51 -26.44
CA GLY A 37 4.19 -2.28 -25.99
C GLY A 37 3.43 -1.54 -24.89
N TRP A 38 4.19 -0.94 -23.98
CA TRP A 38 3.67 -0.22 -22.80
C TRP A 38 2.60 0.84 -23.13
N ARG A 39 2.70 1.52 -24.29
CA ARG A 39 1.71 2.52 -24.74
C ARG A 39 0.31 1.92 -24.89
N MET A 40 0.20 0.70 -25.42
CA MET A 40 -1.08 0.03 -25.62
C MET A 40 -1.67 -0.48 -24.31
N SER A 41 -0.84 -0.90 -23.34
CA SER A 41 -1.30 -1.20 -21.98
C SER A 41 -1.92 0.02 -21.30
N PHE A 42 -1.32 1.20 -21.45
CA PHE A 42 -1.91 2.45 -20.95
C PHE A 42 -3.20 2.81 -21.68
N LEU A 43 -3.26 2.64 -23.00
CA LEU A 43 -4.48 2.87 -23.77
C LEU A 43 -5.63 1.96 -23.30
N ALA A 44 -5.36 0.67 -23.13
CA ALA A 44 -6.34 -0.28 -22.61
C ALA A 44 -6.86 0.12 -21.21
N THR A 45 -5.95 0.56 -20.34
CA THR A 45 -6.28 1.04 -18.99
C THR A 45 -7.13 2.32 -19.05
N ALA A 46 -6.81 3.25 -19.95
CA ALA A 46 -7.58 4.47 -20.17
C ALA A 46 -9.00 4.17 -20.65
N VAL A 47 -9.17 3.23 -21.59
CA VAL A 47 -10.48 2.79 -22.07
C VAL A 47 -11.32 2.19 -20.95
N LEU A 48 -10.75 1.33 -20.10
CA LEU A 48 -11.43 0.81 -18.91
C LEU A 48 -11.88 1.93 -17.96
N GLY A 49 -11.04 2.96 -17.79
CA GLY A 49 -11.39 4.17 -17.02
C GLY A 49 -12.59 4.92 -17.60
N VAL A 50 -12.63 5.12 -18.93
CA VAL A 50 -13.78 5.76 -19.61
C VAL A 50 -15.05 4.93 -19.44
N VAL A 51 -14.96 3.61 -19.61
CA VAL A 51 -16.10 2.71 -19.38
C VAL A 51 -16.63 2.83 -17.95
N ALA A 52 -15.75 2.87 -16.95
CA ALA A 52 -16.13 3.08 -15.56
C ALA A 52 -16.80 4.45 -15.34
N MET A 53 -16.26 5.53 -15.92
CA MET A 53 -16.87 6.87 -15.84
C MET A 53 -18.27 6.89 -16.43
N VAL A 54 -18.46 6.30 -17.62
CA VAL A 54 -19.77 6.21 -18.28
C VAL A 54 -20.75 5.38 -17.43
N ALA A 55 -20.31 4.23 -16.91
CA ALA A 55 -21.13 3.40 -16.04
C ALA A 55 -21.56 4.16 -14.77
N LEU A 56 -20.65 4.89 -14.12
CA LEU A 56 -20.94 5.72 -12.95
C LEU A 56 -21.91 6.87 -13.28
N PHE A 57 -21.71 7.54 -14.42
CA PHE A 57 -22.57 8.63 -14.87
C PHE A 57 -24.04 8.20 -15.03
N PHE A 58 -24.27 6.99 -15.58
CA PHE A 58 -25.63 6.45 -15.72
C PHE A 58 -26.18 5.77 -14.46
N SER A 59 -25.32 5.25 -13.58
CA SER A 59 -25.74 4.47 -12.42
C SER A 59 -25.93 5.30 -11.14
N LEU A 60 -25.26 6.45 -11.01
CA LEU A 60 -25.38 7.30 -9.82
C LEU A 60 -26.61 8.20 -9.93
N PRO A 61 -27.50 8.22 -8.93
CA PRO A 61 -28.59 9.18 -8.88
C PRO A 61 -28.00 10.60 -8.78
N LYS A 62 -28.65 11.57 -9.42
CA LYS A 62 -28.28 12.99 -9.35
C LYS A 62 -28.35 13.46 -7.89
N GLY A 63 -27.21 13.47 -7.20
CA GLY A 63 -27.10 13.91 -5.81
C GLY A 63 -27.05 15.42 -5.71
N SER A 64 -27.57 15.98 -4.61
CA SER A 64 -27.31 17.36 -4.21
C SER A 64 -25.81 17.55 -4.03
N ALA A 65 -25.23 18.58 -4.63
CA ALA A 65 -23.86 18.97 -4.35
C ALA A 65 -23.69 19.09 -2.83
N GLY A 66 -22.83 18.27 -2.24
CA GLY A 66 -22.53 18.36 -0.81
C GLY A 66 -22.09 19.76 -0.44
N GLU A 67 -22.27 20.15 0.83
CA GLU A 67 -21.77 21.42 1.34
C GLU A 67 -20.30 21.59 0.95
N ARG A 68 -19.98 22.76 0.37
CA ARG A 68 -18.61 23.06 -0.02
C ARG A 68 -17.74 23.07 1.24
N PRO A 69 -16.73 22.20 1.34
CA PRO A 69 -15.89 22.16 2.53
C PRO A 69 -15.13 23.48 2.69
N GLU A 70 -15.04 23.97 3.94
CA GLU A 70 -14.22 25.13 4.28
C GLU A 70 -12.74 24.74 4.26
N VAL A 71 -12.11 24.86 3.10
CA VAL A 71 -10.72 24.43 2.83
C VAL A 71 -9.72 24.92 3.87
N ARG A 72 -9.86 26.16 4.36
CA ARG A 72 -8.96 26.73 5.40
C ARG A 72 -9.06 25.98 6.72
N LYS A 73 -10.27 25.59 7.13
CA LYS A 73 -10.53 24.88 8.37
C LYS A 73 -10.03 23.44 8.28
N GLU A 74 -10.26 22.79 7.14
CA GLU A 74 -9.73 21.43 6.92
C GLU A 74 -8.19 21.41 6.85
N LEU A 75 -7.57 22.41 6.24
CA LEU A 75 -6.11 22.51 6.18
C LEU A 75 -5.47 22.69 7.57
N SER A 76 -6.10 23.46 8.46
CA SER A 76 -5.59 23.64 9.82
C SER A 76 -5.66 22.35 10.65
N VAL A 77 -6.66 21.49 10.41
CA VAL A 77 -6.75 20.15 11.01
C VAL A 77 -5.58 19.27 10.55
N LEU A 78 -5.22 19.32 9.26
CA LEU A 78 -4.11 18.53 8.71
C LEU A 78 -2.74 18.91 9.28
N MET A 79 -2.57 20.16 9.69
CA MET A 79 -1.33 20.67 10.30
C MET A 79 -1.18 20.28 11.79
N ARG A 80 -2.17 19.61 12.38
CA ARG A 80 -2.06 19.14 13.77
C ARG A 80 -0.94 18.10 13.87
N PRO A 81 -0.09 18.14 14.92
CA PRO A 81 1.01 17.19 15.08
C PRO A 81 0.60 15.71 15.03
N GLN A 82 -0.61 15.39 15.47
CA GLN A 82 -1.16 14.04 15.44
C GLN A 82 -1.53 13.57 14.02
N VAL A 83 -2.01 14.48 13.17
CA VAL A 83 -2.34 14.17 11.77
C VAL A 83 -1.05 14.07 10.96
N LEU A 84 -0.11 15.00 11.18
CA LEU A 84 1.21 14.96 10.55
C LEU A 84 1.98 13.68 10.89
N SER A 85 1.93 13.19 12.14
CA SER A 85 2.57 11.93 12.51
C SER A 85 1.90 10.72 11.85
N ALA A 86 0.58 10.71 11.70
CA ALA A 86 -0.14 9.67 10.98
C ALA A 86 0.22 9.68 9.49
N LEU A 87 0.21 10.84 8.85
CA LEU A 87 0.62 11.02 7.44
C LEU A 87 2.08 10.62 7.23
N LEU A 88 2.99 11.01 8.12
CA LEU A 88 4.39 10.60 8.06
C LEU A 88 4.55 9.08 8.22
N THR A 89 3.73 8.45 9.06
CA THR A 89 3.68 6.98 9.14
C THR A 89 3.24 6.39 7.80
N THR A 90 2.26 6.98 7.11
CA THR A 90 1.86 6.57 5.76
C THR A 90 3.01 6.69 4.76
N VAL A 91 3.70 7.83 4.74
CA VAL A 91 4.87 8.07 3.86
C VAL A 91 5.95 7.02 4.10
N LEU A 92 6.28 6.71 5.35
CA LEU A 92 7.31 5.72 5.70
C LEU A 92 6.87 4.30 5.36
N GLY A 93 5.61 3.92 5.65
CA GLY A 93 5.08 2.61 5.29
C GLY A 93 5.07 2.36 3.78
N ALA A 94 4.59 3.34 3.01
CA ALA A 94 4.59 3.31 1.55
C ALA A 94 6.02 3.38 0.97
N GLY A 95 6.90 4.17 1.57
CA GLY A 95 8.31 4.26 1.20
C GLY A 95 9.04 2.93 1.37
N ALA A 96 8.82 2.23 2.48
CA ALA A 96 9.39 0.90 2.69
C ALA A 96 8.94 -0.09 1.61
N MET A 97 7.65 -0.08 1.25
CA MET A 97 7.09 -0.89 0.16
C MET A 97 7.80 -0.60 -1.17
N PHE A 98 7.78 0.66 -1.60
CA PHE A 98 8.25 1.04 -2.93
C PHE A 98 9.76 1.07 -3.08
N THR A 99 10.51 1.09 -1.97
CA THR A 99 11.97 0.91 -2.00
C THR A 99 12.34 -0.42 -2.64
N LEU A 100 11.64 -1.51 -2.29
CA LEU A 100 11.89 -2.81 -2.91
C LEU A 100 11.03 -3.02 -4.17
N TYR A 101 9.75 -2.69 -4.14
CA TYR A 101 8.84 -2.98 -5.25
C TYR A 101 9.32 -2.40 -6.59
N THR A 102 9.84 -1.16 -6.57
CA THR A 102 10.35 -0.47 -7.76
C THR A 102 11.50 -1.23 -8.44
N TYR A 103 12.32 -1.92 -7.65
CA TYR A 103 13.51 -2.62 -8.12
C TYR A 103 13.40 -4.14 -7.95
N ILE A 104 12.18 -4.67 -7.81
CA ILE A 104 11.97 -6.11 -7.54
C ILE A 104 12.58 -6.99 -8.64
N SER A 105 12.40 -6.60 -9.89
CA SER A 105 12.92 -7.31 -11.06
C SER A 105 14.46 -7.33 -11.08
N PRO A 106 15.17 -6.17 -11.02
CA PRO A 106 16.63 -6.21 -11.00
C PRO A 106 17.19 -6.82 -9.71
N VAL A 107 16.53 -6.70 -8.56
CA VAL A 107 16.95 -7.37 -7.31
C VAL A 107 16.88 -8.89 -7.44
N LEU A 108 15.77 -9.44 -7.95
CA LEU A 108 15.67 -10.89 -8.17
C LEU A 108 16.67 -11.36 -9.24
N HIS A 109 16.83 -10.61 -10.32
CA HIS A 109 17.82 -10.95 -11.34
C HIS A 109 19.26 -10.95 -10.80
N ASP A 110 19.63 -10.00 -9.94
CA ASP A 110 20.95 -9.91 -9.34
C ASP A 110 21.23 -11.07 -8.36
N ILE A 111 20.25 -11.43 -7.52
CA ILE A 111 20.45 -12.39 -6.42
C ILE A 111 20.22 -13.85 -6.85
N THR A 112 19.15 -14.15 -7.61
CA THR A 112 18.83 -15.53 -8.04
C THR A 112 19.26 -15.83 -9.48
N HIS A 113 19.81 -14.87 -10.22
CA HIS A 113 19.94 -14.98 -11.69
C HIS A 113 18.60 -15.31 -12.37
N ALA A 114 17.52 -14.71 -11.86
CA ALA A 114 16.16 -14.99 -12.28
C ALA A 114 15.94 -14.80 -13.78
N THR A 115 15.27 -15.77 -14.40
CA THR A 115 14.72 -15.61 -15.75
C THR A 115 13.50 -14.68 -15.75
N PRO A 116 13.13 -14.08 -16.90
CA PRO A 116 11.91 -13.24 -17.00
C PRO A 116 10.62 -13.96 -16.59
N ILE A 117 10.52 -15.26 -16.89
CA ILE A 117 9.37 -16.10 -16.50
C ILE A 117 9.31 -16.23 -14.98
N PHE A 118 10.45 -16.46 -14.32
CA PHE A 118 10.52 -16.54 -12.87
C PHE A 118 10.12 -15.22 -12.20
N ILE A 119 10.61 -14.08 -12.71
CA ILE A 119 10.23 -12.74 -12.22
C ILE A 119 8.71 -12.54 -12.35
N THR A 120 8.13 -12.91 -13.49
CA THR A 120 6.68 -12.82 -13.72
C THR A 120 5.91 -13.67 -12.71
N ALA A 121 6.35 -14.90 -12.44
CA ALA A 121 5.76 -15.76 -11.42
C ALA A 121 5.86 -15.14 -10.01
N MET A 122 6.99 -14.49 -9.68
CA MET A 122 7.16 -13.79 -8.41
C MET A 122 6.21 -12.59 -8.29
N LEU A 123 5.98 -11.83 -9.36
CA LEU A 123 5.00 -10.73 -9.36
C LEU A 123 3.58 -11.23 -9.08
N VAL A 124 3.20 -12.39 -9.63
CA VAL A 124 1.93 -13.05 -9.32
C VAL A 124 1.87 -13.42 -7.84
N LEU A 125 2.92 -14.03 -7.29
CA LEU A 125 3.00 -14.37 -5.86
C LEU A 125 2.94 -13.14 -4.96
N ILE A 126 3.56 -12.03 -5.35
CA ILE A 126 3.43 -10.74 -4.66
C ILE A 126 1.97 -10.29 -4.67
N GLY A 127 1.26 -10.40 -5.80
CA GLY A 127 -0.18 -10.07 -5.90
C GLY A 127 -1.06 -10.95 -5.00
N VAL A 128 -0.74 -12.24 -4.87
CA VAL A 128 -1.37 -13.13 -3.88
C VAL A 128 -1.07 -12.65 -2.46
N GLY A 129 0.20 -12.31 -2.18
CA GLY A 129 0.62 -11.68 -0.93
C GLY A 129 -0.19 -10.41 -0.62
N PHE A 130 -0.34 -9.49 -1.57
CA PHE A 130 -1.13 -8.26 -1.40
C PHE A 130 -2.57 -8.56 -1.00
N SER A 131 -3.18 -9.58 -1.61
CA SER A 131 -4.55 -9.99 -1.33
C SER A 131 -4.71 -10.53 0.10
N ILE A 132 -3.78 -11.40 0.52
CA ILE A 132 -3.71 -11.93 1.89
C ILE A 132 -3.48 -10.79 2.88
N GLY A 133 -2.52 -9.92 2.58
CA GLY A 133 -2.15 -8.77 3.38
C GLY A 133 -3.31 -7.82 3.59
N ASN A 134 -4.01 -7.44 2.54
CA ASN A 134 -5.18 -6.56 2.62
C ASN A 134 -6.24 -7.10 3.59
N TYR A 135 -6.55 -8.40 3.46
CA TYR A 135 -7.51 -9.08 4.32
C TYR A 135 -7.06 -9.12 5.78
N LEU A 136 -5.84 -9.59 6.04
CA LEU A 136 -5.30 -9.68 7.40
C LEU A 136 -5.13 -8.30 8.03
N GLY A 137 -4.67 -7.32 7.27
CA GLY A 137 -4.49 -5.93 7.68
C GLY A 137 -5.82 -5.30 8.12
N GLY A 138 -6.88 -5.46 7.33
CA GLY A 138 -8.23 -5.02 7.73
C GLY A 138 -8.72 -5.73 8.99
N LYS A 139 -8.69 -7.08 8.98
CA LYS A 139 -9.18 -7.91 10.10
C LYS A 139 -8.48 -7.62 11.42
N PHE A 140 -7.16 -7.44 11.43
CA PHE A 140 -6.43 -7.14 12.65
C PHE A 140 -6.56 -5.68 13.07
N ALA A 141 -6.68 -4.76 12.11
CA ALA A 141 -6.83 -3.34 12.42
C ALA A 141 -8.21 -3.00 13.01
N ASP A 142 -9.23 -3.82 12.75
CA ASP A 142 -10.52 -3.76 13.46
C ASP A 142 -10.34 -4.00 14.98
N ARG A 143 -9.36 -4.81 15.39
CA ARG A 143 -9.04 -5.05 16.80
C ARG A 143 -8.17 -3.94 17.39
N SER A 144 -7.05 -3.62 16.74
CA SER A 144 -6.17 -2.51 17.13
C SER A 144 -5.37 -2.05 15.93
N VAL A 145 -5.57 -0.80 15.52
CA VAL A 145 -4.81 -0.16 14.46
C VAL A 145 -3.33 -0.09 14.85
N SER A 146 -3.03 0.33 16.09
CA SER A 146 -1.65 0.46 16.56
C SER A 146 -0.95 -0.88 16.69
N GLY A 147 -1.64 -1.90 17.21
CA GLY A 147 -1.11 -3.27 17.33
C GLY A 147 -0.81 -3.87 15.95
N THR A 148 -1.71 -3.68 15.00
CA THR A 148 -1.57 -4.17 13.62
C THR A 148 -0.39 -3.52 12.90
N LEU A 149 -0.24 -2.19 13.01
CA LEU A 149 0.91 -1.49 12.44
C LEU A 149 2.22 -1.98 13.05
N LYS A 150 2.30 -2.12 14.37
CA LYS A 150 3.52 -2.61 15.03
C LYS A 150 3.88 -4.02 14.55
N GLY A 151 2.90 -4.93 14.49
CA GLY A 151 3.10 -6.30 14.06
C GLY A 151 3.59 -6.39 12.62
N PHE A 152 2.87 -5.79 11.67
CA PHE A 152 3.23 -5.89 10.26
C PHE A 152 4.44 -5.06 9.85
N LEU A 153 4.69 -3.90 10.46
CA LEU A 153 5.95 -3.19 10.24
C LEU A 153 7.15 -4.00 10.77
N THR A 154 7.00 -4.68 11.91
CA THR A 154 8.04 -5.60 12.42
C THR A 154 8.26 -6.77 11.45
N LEU A 155 7.18 -7.41 10.98
CA LEU A 155 7.27 -8.47 9.98
C LEU A 155 7.95 -7.97 8.70
N LEU A 156 7.61 -6.75 8.25
CA LEU A 156 8.20 -6.12 7.07
C LEU A 156 9.70 -5.88 7.25
N ILE A 157 10.14 -5.40 8.41
CA ILE A 157 11.57 -5.23 8.72
C ILE A 157 12.30 -6.57 8.67
N VAL A 158 11.77 -7.59 9.35
CA VAL A 158 12.39 -8.92 9.44
C VAL A 158 12.50 -9.56 8.06
N ILE A 159 11.41 -9.57 7.29
CA ILE A 159 11.43 -10.20 5.97
C ILE A 159 12.35 -9.45 5.02
N MET A 160 12.36 -8.12 5.04
CA MET A 160 13.24 -7.33 4.16
C MET A 160 14.73 -7.50 4.49
N ILE A 161 15.10 -7.67 5.76
CA ILE A 161 16.47 -8.04 6.14
C ILE A 161 16.81 -9.47 5.68
N ALA A 162 15.83 -10.37 5.69
CA ALA A 162 16.03 -11.77 5.34
C ALA A 162 16.07 -12.04 3.82
N ILE A 163 15.45 -11.17 2.99
CA ILE A 163 15.36 -11.35 1.53
C ILE A 163 16.71 -11.63 0.84
N PRO A 164 17.82 -10.92 1.11
CA PRO A 164 19.10 -11.19 0.44
C PRO A 164 19.67 -12.59 0.68
N TRP A 165 19.14 -13.30 1.69
CA TRP A 165 19.56 -14.64 2.07
C TRP A 165 18.54 -15.68 1.56
N LEU A 166 17.25 -15.41 1.74
CA LEU A 166 16.17 -16.28 1.24
C LEU A 166 16.16 -16.34 -0.28
N ALA A 167 16.41 -15.21 -0.95
CA ALA A 167 16.43 -15.13 -2.40
C ALA A 167 17.71 -15.70 -3.02
N ARG A 168 18.49 -16.56 -2.34
CA ARG A 168 19.61 -17.30 -2.97
C ARG A 168 19.14 -18.56 -3.69
N ASN A 169 17.90 -18.99 -3.47
CA ASN A 169 17.27 -20.08 -4.20
C ASN A 169 15.82 -19.71 -4.55
N GLU A 170 15.25 -20.38 -5.55
CA GLU A 170 13.93 -20.07 -6.09
C GLU A 170 12.79 -20.23 -5.07
N TYR A 171 12.85 -21.28 -4.25
CA TYR A 171 11.83 -21.55 -3.23
C TYR A 171 11.82 -20.49 -2.13
N GLY A 172 12.99 -20.08 -1.67
CA GLY A 172 13.16 -19.04 -0.66
C GLY A 172 12.74 -17.67 -1.20
N ALA A 173 13.05 -17.36 -2.46
CA ALA A 173 12.54 -16.17 -3.14
C ALA A 173 11.01 -16.17 -3.18
N ALA A 174 10.38 -17.28 -3.60
CA ALA A 174 8.92 -17.41 -3.68
C ALA A 174 8.24 -17.17 -2.33
N ILE A 175 8.72 -17.81 -1.26
CA ILE A 175 8.20 -17.61 0.10
C ILE A 175 8.40 -16.15 0.54
N ALA A 176 9.59 -15.60 0.31
CA ALA A 176 9.89 -14.23 0.69
C ALA A 176 8.97 -13.23 -0.01
N MET A 177 8.68 -13.42 -1.29
CA MET A 177 7.79 -12.55 -2.07
C MET A 177 6.34 -12.57 -1.58
N VAL A 178 5.82 -13.75 -1.21
CA VAL A 178 4.47 -13.86 -0.62
C VAL A 178 4.41 -13.20 0.75
N VAL A 179 5.38 -13.48 1.62
CA VAL A 179 5.41 -12.92 2.99
C VAL A 179 5.63 -11.41 2.97
N TRP A 180 6.55 -10.94 2.14
CA TRP A 180 6.80 -9.50 1.93
C TRP A 180 5.56 -8.81 1.34
N GLY A 181 4.94 -9.38 0.31
CA GLY A 181 3.70 -8.87 -0.26
C GLY A 181 2.56 -8.78 0.77
N ALA A 182 2.39 -9.83 1.58
CA ALA A 182 1.41 -9.84 2.65
C ALA A 182 1.71 -8.77 3.71
N ALA A 183 2.95 -8.67 4.19
CA ALA A 183 3.34 -7.69 5.20
C ALA A 183 3.16 -6.25 4.70
N THR A 184 3.57 -5.97 3.47
CA THR A 184 3.53 -4.61 2.91
C THR A 184 2.12 -4.13 2.62
N PHE A 185 1.22 -5.02 2.20
CA PHE A 185 -0.16 -4.63 1.93
C PHE A 185 -1.03 -4.65 3.19
N ALA A 186 -0.65 -5.44 4.21
CA ALA A 186 -1.34 -5.46 5.50
C ALA A 186 -1.21 -4.16 6.31
N VAL A 187 -0.17 -3.35 6.05
CA VAL A 187 -0.08 -2.02 6.68
C VAL A 187 -1.02 -0.99 6.03
N VAL A 188 -1.49 -1.21 4.80
CA VAL A 188 -2.28 -0.22 4.05
C VAL A 188 -3.61 0.11 4.74
N PRO A 189 -4.49 -0.87 5.09
CA PRO A 189 -5.74 -0.57 5.79
C PRO A 189 -5.57 0.19 7.12
N PRO A 190 -4.69 -0.22 8.06
CA PRO A 190 -4.51 0.52 9.31
C PRO A 190 -3.91 1.92 9.10
N LEU A 191 -3.03 2.14 8.11
CA LEU A 191 -2.53 3.49 7.80
C LEU A 191 -3.67 4.41 7.34
N GLN A 192 -4.53 3.92 6.43
CA GLN A 192 -5.72 4.65 5.98
C GLN A 192 -6.66 4.97 7.17
N MET A 193 -6.97 3.97 7.99
CA MET A 193 -7.85 4.16 9.15
C MET A 193 -7.26 5.11 10.19
N ARG A 194 -5.95 5.05 10.42
CA ARG A 194 -5.28 5.92 11.40
C ARG A 194 -5.44 7.38 11.03
N VAL A 195 -5.18 7.75 9.77
CA VAL A 195 -5.35 9.13 9.27
C VAL A 195 -6.81 9.56 9.32
N MET A 196 -7.73 8.69 8.90
CA MET A 196 -9.16 9.01 8.96
C MET A 196 -9.67 9.25 10.38
N ARG A 197 -9.16 8.52 11.39
CA ARG A 197 -9.53 8.72 12.80
C ARG A 197 -9.01 10.05 13.35
N VAL A 198 -7.74 10.39 13.10
CA VAL A 198 -7.13 11.62 13.65
C VAL A 198 -7.55 12.89 12.92
N ALA A 199 -8.02 12.78 11.68
CA ALA A 199 -8.49 13.89 10.85
C ALA A 199 -10.00 13.82 10.56
N HIS A 200 -10.81 13.26 11.48
CA HIS A 200 -12.27 13.14 11.33
C HIS A 200 -12.99 14.50 11.19
N GLU A 201 -12.38 15.58 11.68
CA GLU A 201 -12.87 16.96 11.52
C GLU A 201 -12.63 17.54 10.10
N ALA A 202 -11.93 16.82 9.22
CA ALA A 202 -11.63 17.21 7.85
C ALA A 202 -11.78 16.04 6.86
N PRO A 203 -12.98 15.44 6.73
CA PRO A 203 -13.17 14.17 6.03
C PRO A 203 -12.89 14.26 4.52
N GLY A 204 -13.14 15.41 3.88
CA GLY A 204 -12.92 15.62 2.45
C GLY A 204 -11.44 15.64 2.09
N LEU A 205 -10.63 16.44 2.80
CA LEU A 205 -9.19 16.51 2.58
C LEU A 205 -8.44 15.31 3.16
N SER A 206 -8.90 14.70 4.26
CA SER A 206 -8.18 13.61 4.94
C SER A 206 -7.88 12.41 4.02
N SER A 207 -8.89 11.91 3.31
CA SER A 207 -8.70 10.79 2.38
C SER A 207 -7.75 11.15 1.23
N SER A 208 -7.97 12.31 0.61
CA SER A 208 -7.18 12.79 -0.53
C SER A 208 -5.72 13.02 -0.16
N VAL A 209 -5.46 13.66 0.97
CA VAL A 209 -4.11 13.93 1.47
C VAL A 209 -3.41 12.66 1.92
N ASN A 210 -4.13 11.68 2.47
CA ASN A 210 -3.52 10.39 2.78
C ASN A 210 -3.09 9.63 1.51
N ILE A 211 -3.90 9.66 0.44
CA ILE A 211 -3.46 9.12 -0.87
C ILE A 211 -2.26 9.90 -1.41
N GLY A 212 -2.22 11.22 -1.22
CA GLY A 212 -1.04 12.03 -1.50
C GLY A 212 0.20 11.57 -0.71
N ALA A 213 0.04 11.27 0.58
CA ALA A 213 1.11 10.75 1.43
C ALA A 213 1.60 9.37 0.99
N PHE A 214 0.71 8.47 0.56
CA PHE A 214 1.11 7.21 -0.08
C PHE A 214 1.98 7.46 -1.31
N ASN A 215 1.55 8.34 -2.22
CA ASN A 215 2.31 8.64 -3.44
C ASN A 215 3.66 9.31 -3.15
N LEU A 216 3.72 10.21 -2.16
CA LEU A 216 4.98 10.79 -1.70
C LEU A 216 5.91 9.71 -1.15
N GLY A 217 5.38 8.78 -0.35
CA GLY A 217 6.12 7.61 0.11
C GLY A 217 6.63 6.76 -1.06
N ASN A 218 5.81 6.49 -2.07
CA ASN A 218 6.21 5.74 -3.25
C ASN A 218 7.42 6.38 -3.95
N ALA A 219 7.36 7.70 -4.16
CA ALA A 219 8.44 8.46 -4.77
C ALA A 219 9.72 8.45 -3.91
N LEU A 220 9.60 8.70 -2.61
CA LEU A 220 10.75 8.71 -1.69
C LEU A 220 11.38 7.31 -1.53
N GLY A 221 10.56 6.26 -1.51
CA GLY A 221 11.02 4.88 -1.46
C GLY A 221 11.77 4.49 -2.73
N ALA A 222 11.19 4.76 -3.91
CA ALA A 222 11.87 4.56 -5.18
C ALA A 222 13.19 5.33 -5.27
N ALA A 223 13.21 6.59 -4.80
CA ALA A 223 14.44 7.39 -4.72
C ALA A 223 15.47 6.77 -3.78
N ALA A 224 15.07 6.31 -2.59
CA ALA A 224 15.95 5.65 -1.63
C ALA A 224 16.56 4.34 -2.16
N GLY A 225 15.78 3.53 -2.89
CA GLY A 225 16.33 2.36 -3.58
C GLY A 225 17.32 2.75 -4.67
N GLY A 226 17.02 3.83 -5.41
CA GLY A 226 17.91 4.38 -6.44
C GLY A 226 19.23 4.93 -5.87
N THR A 227 19.21 5.57 -4.70
CA THR A 227 20.43 6.06 -4.04
C THR A 227 21.31 4.92 -3.54
N VAL A 228 20.73 3.83 -3.04
CA VAL A 228 21.47 2.61 -2.67
C VAL A 228 22.20 2.02 -3.88
N ILE A 229 21.51 1.90 -5.00
CA ILE A 229 22.08 1.36 -6.24
C ILE A 229 23.17 2.29 -6.78
N SER A 230 22.89 3.59 -6.86
CA SER A 230 23.84 4.59 -7.38
C SER A 230 25.06 4.78 -6.48
N GLY A 231 24.92 4.55 -5.18
CA GLY A 231 26.01 4.59 -4.20
C GLY A 231 26.91 3.35 -4.19
N GLY A 232 26.65 2.35 -5.04
CA GLY A 232 27.48 1.15 -5.16
C GLY A 232 27.26 0.09 -4.08
N LEU A 233 26.21 0.21 -3.25
CA LEU A 233 25.87 -0.77 -2.21
C LEU A 233 25.26 -2.05 -2.77
N GLY A 234 24.87 -2.05 -4.05
CA GLY A 234 24.33 -3.20 -4.77
C GLY A 234 22.83 -3.44 -4.55
N TYR A 235 22.24 -4.31 -5.39
CA TYR A 235 20.81 -4.61 -5.34
C TYR A 235 20.39 -5.36 -4.08
N SER A 236 21.30 -6.18 -3.52
CA SER A 236 21.08 -6.88 -2.25
C SER A 236 20.82 -5.95 -1.06
N PHE A 237 21.26 -4.70 -1.11
CA PHE A 237 21.03 -3.73 -0.02
C PHE A 237 19.71 -2.96 -0.16
N VAL A 238 19.07 -2.99 -1.33
CA VAL A 238 17.76 -2.35 -1.57
C VAL A 238 16.68 -2.81 -0.58
N PRO A 239 16.44 -4.11 -0.35
CA PRO A 239 15.48 -4.54 0.66
C PRO A 239 15.91 -4.10 2.09
N VAL A 240 17.21 -4.08 2.39
CA VAL A 240 17.72 -3.61 3.70
C VAL A 240 17.39 -2.12 3.91
N MET A 241 17.51 -1.29 2.87
CA MET A 241 17.10 0.12 2.94
C MET A 241 15.60 0.28 3.21
N GLY A 242 14.76 -0.53 2.56
CA GLY A 242 13.33 -0.53 2.87
C GLY A 242 13.03 -0.98 4.31
N ALA A 243 13.82 -1.91 4.86
CA ALA A 243 13.74 -2.28 6.27
C ALA A 243 14.11 -1.12 7.22
N ILE A 244 15.12 -0.31 6.86
CA ILE A 244 15.47 0.91 7.61
C ILE A 244 14.30 1.90 7.62
N ILE A 245 13.68 2.15 6.47
CA ILE A 245 12.51 3.03 6.36
C ILE A 245 11.32 2.47 7.17
N ALA A 246 11.08 1.16 7.11
CA ALA A 246 10.05 0.49 7.90
C ALA A 246 10.32 0.62 9.42
N ALA A 247 11.59 0.52 9.84
CA ALA A 247 12.00 0.71 11.23
C ALA A 247 11.75 2.13 11.72
N LEU A 248 12.01 3.15 10.89
CA LEU A 248 11.65 4.54 11.20
C LEU A 248 10.11 4.69 11.35
N GLY A 249 9.34 4.04 10.47
CA GLY A 249 7.88 4.01 10.57
C GLY A 249 7.39 3.34 11.87
N LEU A 250 7.98 2.20 12.23
CA LEU A 250 7.67 1.47 13.47
C LEU A 250 7.99 2.31 14.71
N LEU A 251 9.16 2.96 14.73
CA LEU A 251 9.58 3.84 15.81
C LEU A 251 8.56 4.98 16.00
N LEU A 252 8.09 5.58 14.91
CA LEU A 252 7.09 6.64 14.94
C LEU A 252 5.74 6.14 15.52
N VAL A 253 5.31 4.92 15.15
CA VAL A 253 4.10 4.28 15.71
C VAL A 253 4.25 4.03 17.21
N MET A 254 5.42 3.55 17.65
CA MET A 254 5.71 3.29 19.07
C MET A 254 5.70 4.58 19.90
N MET A 255 6.28 5.66 19.39
CA MET A 255 6.27 6.96 20.07
C MET A 255 4.88 7.57 20.15
N SER A 256 4.07 7.41 19.10
CA SER A 256 2.72 7.98 19.02
C SER A 256 1.72 7.25 19.93
N GLY A 257 1.83 5.92 20.03
CA GLY A 257 0.92 5.10 20.85
C GLY A 257 1.02 5.35 22.37
N ARG A 258 2.12 5.96 22.85
CA ARG A 258 2.23 6.38 24.25
C ARG A 258 1.38 7.61 24.59
N LYS A 259 0.90 8.36 23.59
CA LYS A 259 0.19 9.64 23.77
C LYS A 259 -1.31 9.57 23.46
N GLN A 260 -1.81 8.44 22.97
CA GLN A 260 -3.22 8.29 22.57
C GLN A 260 -3.78 7.02 23.20
N PRO A 261 -4.65 7.12 24.23
CA PRO A 261 -5.48 6.00 24.65
C PRO A 261 -6.34 5.61 23.44
N GLU A 262 -6.22 4.38 22.97
CA GLU A 262 -7.16 3.85 21.97
C GLU A 262 -8.54 3.87 22.63
N ALA A 263 -9.43 4.76 22.18
CA ALA A 263 -10.84 4.65 22.52
C ALA A 263 -11.28 3.28 22.03
N ALA A 264 -11.51 2.37 22.97
CA ALA A 264 -11.97 1.03 22.71
C ALA A 264 -13.19 1.12 21.79
N CYS A 265 -13.17 0.33 20.72
CA CYS A 265 -14.31 0.17 19.84
C CYS A 265 -15.45 -0.40 20.71
N ALA A 266 -16.31 0.47 21.25
CA ALA A 266 -17.54 0.03 21.87
C ALA A 266 -18.37 -0.60 20.75
N ALA A 267 -18.59 -1.90 20.85
CA ALA A 267 -19.56 -2.60 20.03
C ALA A 267 -20.95 -2.05 20.38
N GLU A 268 -21.55 -1.33 19.43
CA GLU A 268 -23.01 -1.15 19.33
C GLU A 268 -23.51 -1.89 18.08
#